data_AF-A0A3A0AJY8-F1
#
_entry.id   AF-A0A3A0AJY8-F1
#
_cell.length_a   1.000
_cell.length_b   1.000
_cell.length_c   1.000
_cell.angle_alpha   90.00
_cell.angle_beta   90.00
_cell.angle_gamma   90.00
#
_symmetry.space_group_name_H-M   'P 1'
#
loop_
_entity.id
_entity.type
_entity.pdbx_description
1 polymer ?
#
loop_
_entity_poly.entity_id
_entity_poly.type
_entity_poly.pdbx_seq_one_letter_code
_entity_poly.pdbx_strand_id
1 'polypeptide(L)'
;AHKVRAVVLDKTGTITRGKPSLTALLPRAGFSESDLLRLAATAEQGSEHPLAEAIVSAARERNLTLGTLGDFAAVAGHGVRATVDGRTVLIGNERLLREHGGEAGPLAEEAARQARLGATPVYVALEGEGGVEPLGLLAISDTIKPDSAAAIEKLQALGLEVWMLTGDNAATAHAVAGQVGIPAERVLAEVLPGDKAAAVRSLQARGLAVAMVGDGINDAPALAQADLGIAMGAGSDIAMEASDITLVGGDLRGVVTAIALSRRTVQTIRQNLFWAFAYNVLLIPVAAGVLYPWTGATLSPELAAGAMALSSVSVVTNSLRLRKFRLPEDAREIAHPPLRRRLADAGYLALLAGIGFGIMGGVFGYSWWQDARAEEIAVSTSVLEFNPATLTVTAGTTYRLVYTNNASIPHDIVIDGVSAGHADTNPGGRASLTFKISEPGVYRYYCTLPGHEEAGMHGTLIVEES
;
A
#
# COMPACT_ATOMS: atom_id res chain seq x y z
N ALA A 1 -0.75 3.57 -3.55
CA ALA A 1 -0.04 4.00 -2.31
C ALA A 1 1.48 4.14 -2.43
N HIS A 2 2.31 3.08 -2.63
CA HIS A 2 3.78 3.24 -2.53
C HIS A 2 4.44 4.30 -3.45
N LYS A 3 3.84 4.62 -4.60
CA LYS A 3 4.34 5.62 -5.57
C LYS A 3 3.97 7.06 -5.23
N VAL A 4 3.07 7.27 -4.27
CA VAL A 4 2.56 8.60 -3.89
C VAL A 4 3.73 9.50 -3.48
N ARG A 5 3.69 10.73 -3.97
CA ARG A 5 4.67 11.81 -3.71
C ARG A 5 4.04 12.99 -3.00
N ALA A 6 2.76 13.27 -3.25
CA ALA A 6 2.02 14.32 -2.58
C ALA A 6 0.76 13.75 -1.90
N VAL A 7 0.46 14.24 -0.70
CA VAL A 7 -0.77 13.93 0.03
C VAL A 7 -1.54 15.23 0.22
N VAL A 8 -2.71 15.33 -0.38
CA VAL A 8 -3.65 16.44 -0.23
C VAL A 8 -4.64 16.05 0.86
N LEU A 9 -4.68 16.85 1.91
CA LEU A 9 -5.59 16.68 3.04
C LEU A 9 -6.71 17.70 2.91
N ASP A 10 -7.96 17.26 2.91
CA ASP A 10 -9.05 18.18 3.21
C ASP A 10 -8.86 18.73 4.64
N LYS A 11 -9.28 19.97 4.87
CA LYS A 11 -9.21 20.57 6.20
C LYS A 11 -10.29 19.97 7.11
N THR A 12 -11.55 20.09 6.71
CA THR A 12 -12.71 19.81 7.55
C THR A 12 -12.85 18.30 7.76
N GLY A 13 -13.00 17.87 9.01
CA GLY A 13 -13.22 16.45 9.34
C GLY A 13 -12.04 15.50 9.08
N THR A 14 -11.01 15.96 8.36
CA THR A 14 -9.74 15.25 8.17
C THR A 14 -8.66 15.78 9.11
N ILE A 15 -8.19 17.03 8.92
CA ILE A 15 -7.23 17.69 9.84
C ILE A 15 -7.92 18.16 11.12
N THR A 16 -9.13 18.68 10.98
CA THR A 16 -9.98 19.16 12.08
C THR A 16 -11.07 18.13 12.40
N ARG A 17 -11.83 18.37 13.48
CA ARG A 17 -12.84 17.41 13.97
C ARG A 17 -14.08 17.32 13.08
N GLY A 18 -14.28 18.24 12.15
CA GLY A 18 -15.47 18.30 11.30
C GLY A 18 -16.70 18.81 12.06
N LYS A 19 -16.48 19.43 13.22
CA LYS A 19 -17.54 19.94 14.10
C LYS A 19 -17.21 21.39 14.45
N PRO A 20 -17.63 22.35 13.60
CA PRO A 20 -17.41 23.76 13.88
C PRO A 20 -18.11 24.15 15.19
N SER A 21 -17.45 24.99 15.98
CA SER A 21 -18.02 25.54 17.22
C SER A 21 -17.74 27.03 17.34
N LEU A 22 -18.66 27.73 18.00
CA LEU A 22 -18.50 29.15 18.30
C LEU A 22 -17.42 29.33 19.38
N THR A 23 -16.34 30.03 19.05
CA THR A 23 -15.18 30.23 19.93
C THR A 23 -15.05 31.65 20.46
N ALA A 24 -15.59 32.65 19.76
CA ALA A 24 -15.65 34.01 20.26
C ALA A 24 -16.95 34.73 19.84
N LEU A 25 -17.41 35.62 20.72
CA LEU A 25 -18.51 36.55 20.53
C LEU A 25 -18.00 37.95 20.77
N LEU A 26 -18.09 38.80 19.76
CA LEU A 26 -17.44 40.12 19.77
C LEU A 26 -18.49 41.16 19.38
N PRO A 27 -19.39 41.53 20.31
CA PRO A 27 -20.41 42.54 20.05
C PRO A 27 -19.78 43.93 19.90
N ARG A 28 -20.38 44.75 19.04
CA ARG A 28 -20.08 46.18 18.97
C ARG A 28 -20.53 46.85 20.27
N ALA A 29 -19.87 47.95 20.65
CA ALA A 29 -20.26 48.75 21.81
C ALA A 29 -21.77 49.07 21.80
N GLY A 30 -22.44 48.80 22.92
CA GLY A 30 -23.89 48.97 23.07
C GLY A 30 -24.73 47.71 22.82
N PHE A 31 -24.13 46.60 22.37
CA PHE A 31 -24.81 45.31 22.19
C PHE A 31 -24.28 44.27 23.19
N SER A 32 -25.18 43.42 23.70
CA SER A 32 -24.78 42.30 24.55
C SER A 32 -24.39 41.08 23.71
N GLU A 33 -23.51 40.23 24.24
CA GLU A 33 -23.19 38.94 23.59
C GLU A 33 -24.44 38.07 23.39
N SER A 34 -25.36 38.08 24.36
CA SER A 34 -26.60 37.31 24.31
C SER A 34 -27.52 37.80 23.20
N ASP A 35 -27.64 39.11 23.01
CA ASP A 35 -28.49 39.68 21.94
C ASP A 35 -27.90 39.40 20.56
N LEU A 36 -26.57 39.55 20.41
CA LEU A 36 -25.85 39.23 19.19
C LEU A 36 -26.05 37.76 18.80
N LEU A 37 -25.81 36.84 19.74
CA LEU A 37 -25.95 35.42 19.51
C LEU A 37 -27.41 35.02 19.26
N ARG A 38 -28.37 35.60 19.98
CA ARG A 38 -29.80 35.33 19.78
C ARG A 38 -30.25 35.74 18.38
N LEU A 39 -29.91 36.96 17.94
CA LEU A 39 -30.25 37.43 16.59
C LEU A 39 -29.61 36.54 15.52
N ALA A 40 -28.34 36.21 15.70
CA ALA A 40 -27.62 35.36 14.76
C ALA A 40 -28.23 33.95 14.66
N ALA A 41 -28.45 33.31 15.81
CA ALA A 41 -29.02 31.97 15.88
C ALA A 41 -30.45 31.91 15.33
N THR A 42 -31.28 32.94 15.54
CA THR A 42 -32.63 32.98 14.96
C THR A 42 -32.60 33.09 13.44
N ALA A 43 -31.75 33.97 12.88
CA ALA A 43 -31.62 34.10 11.43
C ALA A 43 -31.03 32.85 10.76
N GLU A 44 -30.17 32.11 11.45
CA GLU A 44 -29.54 30.87 10.95
C GLU A 44 -30.42 29.62 11.09
N GLN A 45 -31.62 29.70 11.69
CA GLN A 45 -32.51 28.52 11.83
C GLN A 45 -32.94 27.91 10.49
N GLY A 46 -32.96 28.70 9.42
CA GLY A 46 -33.32 28.24 8.07
C GLY A 46 -32.14 27.68 7.25
N SER A 47 -30.93 27.67 7.81
CA SER A 47 -29.70 27.32 7.10
C SER A 47 -29.23 25.91 7.47
N GLU A 48 -28.92 25.10 6.45
CA GLU A 48 -28.32 23.77 6.62
C GLU A 48 -26.79 23.82 6.68
N HIS A 49 -26.20 25.03 6.71
CA HIS A 49 -24.76 25.19 6.70
C HIS A 49 -24.13 24.79 8.05
N PRO A 50 -22.99 24.08 8.09
CA PRO A 50 -22.35 23.69 9.36
C PRO A 50 -22.03 24.87 10.30
N LEU A 51 -21.70 26.04 9.75
CA LEU A 51 -21.51 27.27 10.55
C LEU A 51 -22.81 27.74 11.22
N ALA A 52 -23.95 27.60 10.55
CA ALA A 52 -25.27 27.93 11.09
C ALA A 52 -25.60 27.04 12.29
N GLU A 53 -25.37 25.73 12.13
CA GLU A 53 -25.55 24.75 13.21
C GLU A 53 -24.69 25.08 14.43
N ALA A 54 -23.43 25.53 14.23
CA ALA A 54 -22.55 25.94 15.31
C ALA A 54 -23.09 27.15 16.09
N ILE A 55 -23.64 28.14 15.39
CA ILE A 55 -24.25 29.34 15.99
C ILE A 55 -25.52 28.96 16.77
N VAL A 56 -26.42 28.18 16.13
CA VAL A 56 -27.68 27.74 16.75
C VAL A 56 -27.43 26.87 17.98
N SER A 57 -26.46 25.95 17.90
CA SER A 57 -26.07 25.09 19.02
C SER A 57 -25.52 25.90 20.19
N ALA A 58 -24.63 26.87 19.92
CA ALA A 58 -24.10 27.74 20.96
C ALA A 58 -25.20 28.57 21.68
N ALA A 59 -26.23 29.02 20.94
CA ALA A 59 -27.37 29.71 21.55
C ALA A 59 -28.22 28.79 22.44
N ARG A 60 -28.43 27.54 22.01
CA ARG A 60 -29.13 26.51 22.80
C ARG A 60 -28.36 26.13 24.06
N GLU A 61 -27.05 25.94 23.98
CA GLU A 61 -26.19 25.64 25.13
C GLU A 61 -26.20 26.76 26.17
N ARG A 62 -26.36 28.02 25.73
CA ARG A 62 -26.53 29.19 26.60
C ARG A 62 -27.98 29.42 27.06
N ASN A 63 -28.90 28.51 26.74
CA ASN A 63 -30.32 28.59 27.07
C ASN A 63 -30.99 29.91 26.62
N LEU A 64 -30.60 30.42 25.46
CA LEU A 64 -31.21 31.63 24.89
C LEU A 64 -32.55 31.30 24.22
N THR A 65 -33.57 32.10 24.53
CA THR A 65 -34.85 32.04 23.81
C THR A 65 -34.69 32.66 22.43
N LEU A 66 -34.77 31.83 21.38
CA LEU A 66 -34.71 32.30 20.00
C LEU A 66 -35.98 33.08 19.64
N GLY A 67 -35.83 34.09 18.76
CA GLY A 67 -36.92 34.90 18.24
C GLY A 67 -37.72 34.20 17.14
N THR A 68 -38.53 34.99 16.43
CA THR A 68 -39.32 34.50 15.29
C THR A 68 -38.57 34.73 13.98
N LEU A 69 -38.32 33.66 13.23
CA LEU A 69 -37.79 33.71 11.86
C LEU A 69 -38.93 34.02 10.87
N GLY A 70 -38.73 35.06 10.06
CA GLY A 70 -39.56 35.41 8.91
C GLY A 70 -38.91 34.99 7.59
N ASP A 71 -38.87 35.91 6.62
CA ASP A 71 -38.22 35.67 5.33
C ASP A 71 -36.76 35.24 5.50
N PHE A 72 -36.32 34.26 4.70
CA PHE A 72 -34.97 33.73 4.71
C PHE A 72 -34.45 33.60 3.28
N ALA A 73 -33.23 34.08 3.04
CA ALA A 73 -32.53 33.96 1.78
C ALA A 73 -31.05 33.60 2.01
N ALA A 74 -30.62 32.47 1.46
CA ALA A 74 -29.21 32.10 1.41
C ALA A 74 -28.51 32.80 0.24
N VAL A 75 -27.39 33.47 0.52
CA VAL A 75 -26.54 34.13 -0.47
C VAL A 75 -25.27 33.27 -0.64
N ALA A 76 -25.26 32.46 -1.69
CA ALA A 76 -24.20 31.48 -1.94
C ALA A 76 -22.80 32.11 -1.87
N GLY A 77 -21.91 31.53 -1.04
CA GLY A 77 -20.54 32.01 -0.84
C GLY A 77 -20.40 33.27 0.02
N HIS A 78 -21.50 33.83 0.53
CA HIS A 78 -21.50 35.11 1.27
C HIS A 78 -22.12 35.00 2.66
N GLY A 79 -23.26 34.31 2.80
CA GLY A 79 -23.95 34.14 4.06
C GLY A 79 -25.46 34.04 3.90
N VAL A 80 -26.22 34.59 4.85
CA VAL A 80 -27.69 34.59 4.86
C VAL A 80 -28.24 35.99 5.15
N ARG A 81 -29.42 36.26 4.61
CA ARG A 81 -30.26 37.42 4.90
C ARG A 81 -31.60 36.92 5.41
N ALA A 82 -31.99 37.33 6.61
CA ALA A 82 -33.22 36.85 7.22
C ALA A 82 -33.93 37.93 8.04
N THR A 83 -35.25 37.83 8.15
CA THR A 83 -36.05 38.71 9.01
C THR A 83 -36.20 38.06 10.39
N VAL A 84 -35.71 38.72 11.44
CA VAL A 84 -35.76 38.26 12.83
C VAL A 84 -36.53 39.28 13.66
N ASP A 85 -37.63 38.85 14.27
CA ASP A 85 -38.51 39.72 15.08
C ASP A 85 -38.90 41.02 14.34
N GLY A 86 -39.17 40.91 13.03
CA GLY A 86 -39.55 42.03 12.16
C GLY A 86 -38.39 42.93 11.69
N ARG A 87 -37.13 42.60 12.00
CA ARG A 87 -35.94 43.33 11.53
C ARG A 87 -35.12 42.48 10.58
N THR A 88 -34.57 43.09 9.54
CA THR A 88 -33.71 42.38 8.59
C THR A 88 -32.30 42.26 9.16
N VAL A 89 -31.80 41.03 9.27
CA VAL A 89 -30.49 40.64 9.78
C VAL A 89 -29.68 40.04 8.62
N LEU A 90 -28.42 40.48 8.51
CA LEU A 90 -27.42 39.93 7.61
C LEU A 90 -26.39 39.18 8.45
N ILE A 91 -26.08 37.93 8.06
CA ILE A 91 -25.06 37.11 8.70
C ILE A 91 -24.16 36.54 7.63
N GLY A 92 -22.86 36.84 7.67
CA GLY A 92 -21.97 36.36 6.62
C GLY A 92 -20.56 36.93 6.66
N ASN A 93 -19.86 36.81 5.55
CA ASN A 93 -18.53 37.39 5.37
C ASN A 93 -18.58 38.91 5.13
N GLU A 94 -17.41 39.55 5.12
CA GLU A 94 -17.30 41.00 4.87
C GLU A 94 -17.87 41.42 3.51
N ARG A 95 -17.83 40.51 2.52
CA ARG A 95 -18.36 40.79 1.19
C ARG A 95 -19.88 40.93 1.20
N LEU A 96 -20.61 40.10 1.96
CA LEU A 96 -22.05 40.25 2.16
C LEU A 96 -22.39 41.63 2.72
N LEU A 97 -21.62 42.07 3.72
CA LEU A 97 -21.81 43.37 4.38
C LEU A 97 -21.62 44.53 3.38
N ARG A 98 -20.52 44.51 2.61
CA ARG A 98 -20.22 45.55 1.61
C ARG A 98 -21.22 45.59 0.46
N GLU A 99 -21.67 44.43 -0.02
CA GLU A 99 -22.66 44.34 -1.10
C GLU A 99 -24.01 44.95 -0.72
N HIS A 100 -24.33 45.00 0.58
CA HIS A 100 -25.53 45.67 1.10
C HIS A 100 -25.23 47.07 1.66
N GLY A 101 -24.07 47.66 1.36
CA GLY A 101 -23.71 49.02 1.72
C GLY A 101 -23.25 49.23 3.16
N GLY A 102 -22.91 48.16 3.88
CA GLY A 102 -22.33 48.22 5.22
C GLY A 102 -20.80 48.26 5.21
N GLU A 103 -20.22 48.86 6.25
CA GLU A 103 -18.77 48.89 6.48
C GLU A 103 -18.40 48.15 7.77
N ALA A 104 -17.39 47.28 7.73
CA ALA A 104 -16.98 46.50 8.90
C ALA A 104 -16.36 47.37 10.03
N GLY A 105 -15.76 48.51 9.68
CA GLY A 105 -15.17 49.44 10.64
C GLY A 105 -14.15 48.76 11.58
N PRO A 106 -14.19 49.02 12.90
CA PRO A 106 -13.30 48.40 13.88
C PRO A 106 -13.41 46.87 13.97
N LEU A 107 -14.53 46.27 13.55
CA LEU A 107 -14.70 44.82 13.56
C LEU A 107 -13.79 44.13 12.53
N ALA A 108 -13.31 44.85 11.51
CA ALA A 108 -12.39 44.29 10.51
C ALA A 108 -11.05 43.86 11.12
N GLU A 109 -10.49 44.65 12.05
CA GLU A 109 -9.24 44.30 12.73
C GLU A 109 -9.40 43.06 13.61
N GLU A 110 -10.53 42.97 14.30
CA GLU A 110 -10.87 41.84 15.14
C GLU A 110 -11.16 40.59 14.31
N ALA A 111 -11.86 40.73 13.18
CA ALA A 111 -12.05 39.64 12.22
C ALA A 111 -10.72 39.12 11.68
N ALA A 112 -9.80 40.01 11.33
CA ALA A 112 -8.46 39.63 10.92
C ALA A 112 -7.69 38.94 12.06
N ARG A 113 -7.87 39.35 13.31
CA ARG A 113 -7.27 38.70 14.49
C ARG A 113 -7.80 37.27 14.66
N GLN A 114 -9.10 37.08 14.61
CA GLN A 114 -9.74 35.76 14.72
C GLN A 114 -9.34 34.85 13.55
N ALA A 115 -9.26 35.38 12.33
CA ALA A 115 -8.77 34.65 11.17
C ALA A 115 -7.33 34.14 11.36
N ARG A 116 -6.44 34.98 11.91
CA ARG A 116 -5.06 34.56 12.27
C ARG A 116 -5.00 33.48 13.34
N LEU A 117 -6.05 33.31 14.14
CA LEU A 117 -6.18 32.21 15.11
C LEU A 117 -6.76 30.93 14.49
N GLY A 118 -7.12 30.94 13.20
CA GLY A 118 -7.73 29.81 12.52
C GLY A 118 -9.25 29.73 12.70
N ALA A 119 -9.90 30.81 13.15
CA ALA A 119 -11.35 30.92 13.15
C ALA A 119 -11.86 31.55 11.85
N THR A 120 -13.09 31.24 11.48
CA THR A 120 -13.84 31.91 10.42
C THR A 120 -14.66 33.04 11.04
N PRO A 121 -14.32 34.31 10.74
CA PRO A 121 -15.08 35.46 11.19
C PRO A 121 -16.41 35.57 10.41
N VAL A 122 -17.51 35.70 11.14
CA VAL A 122 -18.86 35.90 10.60
C VAL A 122 -19.44 37.18 11.19
N TYR A 123 -19.71 38.15 10.33
CA TYR A 123 -20.32 39.42 10.70
C TYR A 123 -21.82 39.23 10.90
N VAL A 124 -22.37 39.93 11.88
CA VAL A 124 -23.82 40.06 12.10
C VAL A 124 -24.16 41.53 11.99
N ALA A 125 -25.14 41.87 11.16
CA ALA A 125 -25.56 43.25 10.92
C ALA A 125 -27.08 43.38 10.82
N LEU A 126 -27.60 44.58 11.08
CA LEU A 126 -28.99 44.94 10.81
C LEU A 126 -29.08 45.80 9.57
N GLU A 127 -30.05 45.51 8.73
CA GLU A 127 -30.45 46.37 7.61
C GLU A 127 -31.66 47.20 8.04
N GLY A 128 -31.55 48.52 7.91
CA GLY A 128 -32.62 49.47 8.24
C GLY A 128 -32.65 50.66 7.28
N GLU A 129 -33.53 51.64 7.56
CA GLU A 129 -33.74 52.81 6.68
C GLU A 129 -32.49 53.66 6.45
N GLY A 130 -31.53 53.63 7.39
CA GLY A 130 -30.26 54.36 7.31
C GLY A 130 -29.08 53.56 6.73
N GLY A 131 -29.32 52.35 6.22
CA GLY A 131 -28.28 51.44 5.70
C GLY A 131 -28.04 50.21 6.57
N VAL A 132 -26.90 49.55 6.35
CA VAL A 132 -26.52 48.32 7.06
C VAL A 132 -25.57 48.64 8.22
N GLU A 133 -25.99 48.30 9.43
CA GLU A 133 -25.26 48.54 10.66
C GLU A 133 -24.69 47.24 11.26
N PRO A 134 -23.36 47.08 11.34
CA PRO A 134 -22.75 45.93 11.98
C PRO A 134 -23.03 45.89 13.48
N LEU A 135 -23.54 44.77 13.97
CA LEU A 135 -23.81 44.53 15.39
C LEU A 135 -22.64 43.88 16.12
N GLY A 136 -21.83 43.10 15.41
CA GLY A 136 -20.72 42.37 16.00
C GLY A 136 -20.18 41.28 15.09
N LEU A 137 -19.27 40.50 15.66
CA LEU A 137 -18.58 39.41 14.99
C LEU A 137 -18.69 38.12 15.80
N LEU A 138 -18.95 37.02 15.11
CA LEU A 138 -18.85 35.66 15.61
C LEU A 138 -17.57 35.02 15.07
N ALA A 139 -16.81 34.35 15.92
CA ALA A 139 -15.67 33.54 15.48
C ALA A 139 -16.03 32.06 15.61
N ILE A 140 -16.06 31.36 14.49
CA ILE A 140 -16.38 29.92 14.46
C ILE A 140 -15.13 29.19 14.02
N SER A 141 -14.68 28.19 14.79
CA SER A 141 -13.53 27.39 14.38
C SER A 141 -13.86 25.91 14.45
N ASP A 142 -13.22 25.14 13.56
CA ASP A 142 -13.20 23.70 13.68
C ASP A 142 -11.89 23.31 14.35
N THR A 143 -11.98 22.64 15.48
CA THR A 143 -10.80 22.34 16.30
C THR A 143 -9.93 21.31 15.60
N ILE A 144 -8.62 21.58 15.52
CA ILE A 144 -7.64 20.62 14.98
C ILE A 144 -7.65 19.35 15.84
N LYS A 145 -7.62 18.18 15.19
CA LYS A 145 -7.50 16.91 15.94
C LYS A 145 -6.12 16.85 16.60
N PRO A 146 -6.02 16.36 17.85
CA PRO A 146 -4.77 16.41 18.62
C PRO A 146 -3.62 15.63 17.98
N ASP A 147 -3.92 14.66 17.14
CA ASP A 147 -3.01 13.79 16.42
C ASP A 147 -2.62 14.29 15.02
N SER A 148 -3.29 15.31 14.47
CA SER A 148 -3.07 15.80 13.11
C SER A 148 -1.65 16.31 12.87
N ALA A 149 -1.11 17.14 13.77
CA ALA A 149 0.25 17.69 13.63
C ALA A 149 1.31 16.57 13.60
N ALA A 150 1.21 15.60 14.52
CA ALA A 150 2.13 14.47 14.58
C ALA A 150 2.00 13.55 13.35
N ALA A 151 0.79 13.36 12.82
CA ALA A 151 0.59 12.59 11.60
C ALA A 151 1.17 13.29 10.36
N ILE A 152 0.98 14.60 10.24
CA ILE A 152 1.55 15.42 9.16
C ILE A 152 3.07 15.39 9.20
N GLU A 153 3.68 15.55 10.38
CA GLU A 153 5.13 15.44 10.54
C GLU A 153 5.65 14.07 10.05
N LYS A 154 4.94 12.98 10.37
CA LYS A 154 5.31 11.63 9.90
C LYS A 154 5.15 11.46 8.39
N LEU A 155 4.12 12.04 7.78
CA LEU A 155 3.96 12.06 6.32
C LEU A 155 5.13 12.80 5.66
N GLN A 156 5.51 13.96 6.19
CA GLN A 156 6.67 14.71 5.72
C GLN A 156 7.98 13.92 5.91
N ALA A 157 8.14 13.21 7.02
CA ALA A 157 9.30 12.34 7.27
C ALA A 157 9.35 11.11 6.34
N LEU A 158 8.20 10.67 5.80
CA LEU A 158 8.16 9.72 4.68
C LEU A 158 8.63 10.35 3.35
N GLY A 159 9.03 11.61 3.33
CA GLY A 159 9.44 12.34 2.13
C GLY A 159 8.26 12.67 1.21
N LEU A 160 7.07 12.89 1.77
CA LEU A 160 5.88 13.28 1.03
C LEU A 160 5.68 14.80 1.11
N GLU A 161 5.21 15.39 0.02
CA GLU A 161 4.68 16.75 0.04
C GLU A 161 3.27 16.72 0.63
N VAL A 162 3.10 17.28 1.82
CA VAL A 162 1.77 17.39 2.44
C VAL A 162 1.17 18.73 2.06
N TRP A 163 -0.02 18.69 1.47
CA TRP A 163 -0.82 19.83 1.03
C TRP A 163 -2.11 19.88 1.84
N MET A 164 -2.58 21.09 2.13
CA MET A 164 -3.91 21.31 2.70
C MET A 164 -4.83 21.91 1.63
N LEU A 165 -6.05 21.39 1.53
CA LEU A 165 -7.08 21.90 0.63
C LEU A 165 -8.33 22.28 1.45
N THR A 166 -8.87 23.47 1.20
CA THR A 166 -10.04 23.97 1.92
C THR A 166 -10.80 25.04 1.15
N GLY A 167 -12.10 25.18 1.45
CA GLY A 167 -12.93 26.30 0.99
C GLY A 167 -12.85 27.54 1.90
N ASP A 168 -12.18 27.45 3.05
CA ASP A 168 -11.99 28.60 3.95
C ASP A 168 -11.15 29.69 3.28
N ASN A 169 -11.27 30.92 3.78
CA ASN A 169 -10.44 32.04 3.34
C ASN A 169 -8.94 31.77 3.57
N ALA A 170 -8.10 32.46 2.80
CA ALA A 170 -6.65 32.27 2.86
C ALA A 170 -6.04 32.47 4.26
N ALA A 171 -6.51 33.47 5.02
CA ALA A 171 -5.95 33.76 6.35
C ALA A 171 -6.22 32.62 7.36
N THR A 172 -7.45 32.13 7.40
CA THR A 172 -7.86 30.99 8.24
C THR A 172 -7.12 29.72 7.82
N ALA A 173 -7.03 29.46 6.51
CA ALA A 173 -6.32 28.30 5.98
C ALA A 173 -4.82 28.32 6.35
N HIS A 174 -4.14 29.45 6.16
CA HIS A 174 -2.73 29.57 6.54
C HIS A 174 -2.49 29.45 8.05
N ALA A 175 -3.42 29.96 8.88
CA ALA A 175 -3.34 29.81 10.33
C ALA A 175 -3.43 28.33 10.75
N VAL A 176 -4.41 27.59 10.23
CA VAL A 176 -4.56 26.15 10.52
C VAL A 176 -3.36 25.37 10.01
N ALA A 177 -2.91 25.62 8.77
CA ALA A 177 -1.73 24.99 8.20
C ALA A 177 -0.47 25.21 9.06
N GLY A 178 -0.26 26.44 9.53
CA GLY A 178 0.85 26.80 10.41
C GLY A 178 0.82 26.04 11.73
N GLN A 179 -0.36 25.87 12.33
CA GLN A 179 -0.52 25.11 13.59
C GLN A 179 -0.18 23.62 13.45
N VAL A 180 -0.34 23.05 12.25
CA VAL A 180 -0.02 21.63 11.98
C VAL A 180 1.27 21.41 11.20
N GLY A 181 2.04 22.47 10.92
CA GLY A 181 3.33 22.37 10.25
C GLY A 181 3.27 22.17 8.73
N ILE A 182 2.19 22.58 8.06
CA ILE A 182 2.10 22.60 6.59
C ILE A 182 2.66 23.94 6.08
N PRO A 183 3.64 23.94 5.15
CA PRO A 183 4.18 25.17 4.58
C PRO A 183 3.13 26.00 3.84
N ALA A 184 3.26 27.33 3.87
CA ALA A 184 2.27 28.24 3.28
C ALA A 184 2.09 28.03 1.77
N GLU A 185 3.16 27.68 1.05
CA GLU A 185 3.13 27.36 -0.38
C GLU A 185 2.39 26.06 -0.72
N ARG A 186 2.03 25.26 0.30
CA ARG A 186 1.28 24.00 0.17
C ARG A 186 -0.16 24.10 0.68
N VAL A 187 -0.71 25.31 0.69
CA VAL A 187 -2.10 25.57 1.08
C VAL A 187 -2.90 26.00 -0.14
N LEU A 188 -3.97 25.26 -0.43
CA LEU A 188 -4.97 25.57 -1.45
C LEU A 188 -6.24 26.01 -0.73
N ALA A 189 -6.41 27.33 -0.57
CA ALA A 189 -7.54 27.96 0.11
C ALA A 189 -8.61 28.43 -0.89
N GLU A 190 -9.80 28.76 -0.38
CA GLU A 190 -10.93 29.29 -1.16
C GLU A 190 -11.36 28.38 -2.33
N VAL A 191 -11.12 27.07 -2.20
CA VAL A 191 -11.48 26.07 -3.22
C VAL A 191 -12.93 25.65 -3.05
N LEU A 192 -13.76 25.92 -4.07
CA LEU A 192 -15.15 25.47 -4.09
C LEU A 192 -15.24 23.93 -4.20
N PRO A 193 -16.31 23.28 -3.70
CA PRO A 193 -16.49 21.83 -3.81
C PRO A 193 -16.32 21.28 -5.24
N GLY A 194 -16.85 21.98 -6.25
CA GLY A 194 -16.73 21.59 -7.66
C GLY A 194 -15.30 21.68 -8.22
N ASP A 195 -14.43 22.47 -7.59
CA ASP A 195 -13.08 22.76 -8.07
C ASP A 195 -12.01 21.91 -7.36
N LYS A 196 -12.37 21.16 -6.31
CA LYS A 196 -11.43 20.29 -5.58
C LYS A 196 -10.73 19.27 -6.50
N ALA A 197 -11.48 18.67 -7.43
CA ALA A 197 -10.90 17.75 -8.41
C ALA A 197 -9.92 18.47 -9.37
N ALA A 198 -10.19 19.72 -9.75
CA ALA A 198 -9.28 20.50 -10.57
C ALA A 198 -7.98 20.85 -9.82
N ALA A 199 -8.08 21.14 -8.52
CA ALA A 199 -6.92 21.34 -7.65
C ALA A 199 -6.03 20.07 -7.61
N VAL A 200 -6.62 18.88 -7.43
CA VAL A 200 -5.88 17.60 -7.51
C VAL A 200 -5.23 17.42 -8.88
N ARG A 201 -5.95 17.67 -9.98
CA ARG A 201 -5.40 17.60 -11.35
C ARG A 201 -4.21 18.52 -11.56
N SER A 202 -4.24 19.73 -10.98
CA SER A 202 -3.13 20.69 -11.11
C SER A 202 -1.83 20.17 -10.49
N LEU A 203 -1.93 19.41 -9.39
CA LEU A 203 -0.77 18.78 -8.75
C LEU A 203 -0.30 17.55 -9.55
N GLN A 204 -1.21 16.77 -10.11
CA GLN A 204 -0.88 15.66 -11.00
C GLN A 204 -0.17 16.13 -12.27
N ALA A 205 -0.60 17.27 -12.83
CA ALA A 205 0.05 17.90 -14.00
C ALA A 205 1.51 18.32 -13.73
N ARG A 206 1.90 18.48 -12.46
CA ARG A 206 3.30 18.71 -12.05
C ARG A 206 4.12 17.41 -11.99
N GLY A 207 3.55 16.27 -12.41
CA GLY A 207 4.19 14.95 -12.37
C GLY A 207 4.17 14.28 -10.99
N LEU A 208 3.39 14.80 -10.05
CA LEU A 208 3.24 14.20 -8.73
C LEU A 208 2.19 13.09 -8.77
N ALA A 209 2.50 11.94 -8.18
CA ALA A 209 1.47 10.96 -7.83
C ALA A 209 0.77 11.43 -6.55
N VAL A 210 -0.51 11.75 -6.65
CA VAL A 210 -1.29 12.45 -5.62
C VAL A 210 -2.21 11.48 -4.89
N ALA A 211 -2.14 11.49 -3.56
CA ALA A 211 -3.19 10.93 -2.73
C ALA A 211 -4.11 12.05 -2.23
N MET A 212 -5.43 11.88 -2.33
CA MET A 212 -6.41 12.78 -1.73
C MET A 212 -7.00 12.11 -0.48
N VAL A 213 -7.11 12.87 0.61
CA VAL A 213 -7.69 12.40 1.87
C VAL A 213 -8.85 13.32 2.23
N GLY A 214 -10.03 12.74 2.44
CA GLY A 214 -11.25 13.47 2.80
C GLY A 214 -12.25 12.57 3.54
N ASP A 215 -13.32 13.14 4.08
CA ASP A 215 -14.31 12.43 4.90
C ASP A 215 -15.73 12.45 4.31
N GLY A 216 -15.97 13.25 3.26
CA GLY A 216 -17.33 13.62 2.86
C GLY A 216 -17.71 13.46 1.39
N ILE A 217 -19.00 13.66 1.13
CA ILE A 217 -19.65 13.70 -0.20
C ILE A 217 -18.97 14.74 -1.09
N ASN A 218 -18.61 15.90 -0.53
CA ASN A 218 -17.99 17.01 -1.24
C ASN A 218 -16.58 16.68 -1.79
N ASP A 219 -15.94 15.65 -1.25
CA ASP A 219 -14.59 15.25 -1.65
C ASP A 219 -14.60 14.08 -2.64
N ALA A 220 -15.72 13.42 -2.84
CA ALA A 220 -15.82 12.24 -3.71
C ALA A 220 -15.26 12.49 -5.13
N PRO A 221 -15.54 13.64 -5.81
CA PRO A 221 -14.91 13.93 -7.10
C PRO A 221 -13.39 14.09 -7.03
N ALA A 222 -12.86 14.63 -5.92
CA ALA A 222 -11.42 14.80 -5.72
C ALA A 222 -10.73 13.49 -5.34
N LEU A 223 -11.40 12.64 -4.55
CA LEU A 223 -10.96 11.27 -4.21
C LEU A 223 -10.84 10.41 -5.48
N ALA A 224 -11.87 10.42 -6.33
CA ALA A 224 -11.88 9.67 -7.58
C ALA A 224 -10.86 10.18 -8.62
N GLN A 225 -10.51 11.47 -8.55
CA GLN A 225 -9.52 12.08 -9.45
C GLN A 225 -8.07 11.77 -9.05
N ALA A 226 -7.82 11.50 -7.77
CA ALA A 226 -6.48 11.24 -7.26
C ALA A 226 -5.91 9.90 -7.76
N ASP A 227 -4.58 9.75 -7.74
CA ASP A 227 -3.93 8.45 -7.99
C ASP A 227 -4.16 7.46 -6.83
N LEU A 228 -4.60 7.99 -5.69
CA LEU A 228 -5.04 7.25 -4.52
C LEU A 228 -6.07 8.06 -3.73
N GLY A 229 -7.33 7.65 -3.74
CA GLY A 229 -8.37 8.19 -2.86
C GLY A 229 -8.33 7.51 -1.49
N ILE A 230 -8.30 8.28 -0.41
CA ILE A 230 -8.37 7.76 0.97
C ILE A 230 -9.54 8.44 1.72
N ALA A 231 -10.56 7.65 2.06
CA ALA A 231 -11.67 8.12 2.87
C ALA A 231 -11.37 7.98 4.38
N MET A 232 -11.77 8.99 5.16
CA MET A 232 -11.62 9.04 6.62
C MET A 232 -12.92 8.67 7.34
N GLY A 233 -12.83 7.79 8.35
CA GLY A 233 -13.95 7.36 9.19
C GLY A 233 -14.99 6.50 8.45
N ALA A 234 -16.16 6.34 9.07
CA ALA A 234 -17.37 5.93 8.38
C ALA A 234 -17.90 7.12 7.57
N GLY A 235 -17.10 7.61 6.60
CA GLY A 235 -17.51 8.67 5.70
C GLY A 235 -18.82 8.31 5.00
N SER A 236 -19.46 9.29 4.36
CA SER A 236 -20.68 9.02 3.58
C SER A 236 -20.47 7.84 2.62
N ASP A 237 -21.49 7.02 2.37
CA ASP A 237 -21.38 5.85 1.49
C ASP A 237 -20.72 6.19 0.13
N ILE A 238 -21.00 7.39 -0.38
CA ILE A 238 -20.42 7.95 -1.61
C ILE A 238 -18.88 8.10 -1.51
N ALA A 239 -18.36 8.59 -0.39
CA ALA A 239 -16.92 8.74 -0.18
C ALA A 239 -16.22 7.38 -0.04
N MET A 240 -16.89 6.40 0.58
CA MET A 240 -16.36 5.03 0.68
C MET A 240 -16.25 4.37 -0.69
N GLU A 241 -17.29 4.48 -1.54
CA GLU A 241 -17.26 3.94 -2.90
C GLU A 241 -16.26 4.65 -3.82
N ALA A 242 -16.04 5.94 -3.63
CA ALA A 242 -15.10 6.73 -4.44
C ALA A 242 -13.63 6.57 -4.03
N SER A 243 -13.33 5.85 -2.94
CA SER A 243 -11.98 5.73 -2.37
C SER A 243 -11.36 4.36 -2.58
N ASP A 244 -10.03 4.31 -2.75
CA ASP A 244 -9.28 3.04 -2.82
C ASP A 244 -9.01 2.46 -1.42
N ILE A 245 -8.96 3.33 -0.41
CA ILE A 245 -8.68 2.97 0.99
C ILE A 245 -9.66 3.70 1.89
N THR A 246 -10.43 2.93 2.67
CA THR A 246 -11.29 3.48 3.73
C THR A 246 -10.65 3.25 5.09
N LEU A 247 -10.42 4.32 5.84
CA LEU A 247 -9.93 4.25 7.21
C LEU A 247 -11.14 4.18 8.16
N VAL A 248 -11.34 3.02 8.79
CA VAL A 248 -12.47 2.80 9.71
C VAL A 248 -12.53 3.82 10.86
N GLY A 249 -11.37 4.35 11.29
CA GLY A 249 -11.28 5.42 12.27
C GLY A 249 -10.99 6.78 11.63
N GLY A 250 -11.37 7.86 12.32
CA GLY A 250 -11.09 9.25 11.90
C GLY A 250 -9.65 9.74 12.17
N ASP A 251 -8.69 8.83 12.37
CA ASP A 251 -7.32 9.14 12.80
C ASP A 251 -6.36 9.21 11.60
N LEU A 252 -5.69 10.36 11.45
CA LEU A 252 -4.82 10.64 10.30
C LEU A 252 -3.57 9.76 10.27
N ARG A 253 -3.17 9.17 11.41
CA ARG A 253 -2.09 8.17 11.49
C ARG A 253 -2.42 6.90 10.70
N GLY A 254 -3.70 6.65 10.41
CA GLY A 254 -4.12 5.60 9.48
C GLY A 254 -3.54 5.80 8.07
N VAL A 255 -3.52 7.05 7.57
CA VAL A 255 -2.94 7.41 6.27
C VAL A 255 -1.44 7.12 6.26
N VAL A 256 -0.73 7.54 7.33
CA VAL A 256 0.70 7.27 7.49
C VAL A 256 0.97 5.76 7.44
N THR A 257 0.18 4.99 8.18
CA THR A 257 0.30 3.54 8.26
C THR A 257 0.06 2.89 6.91
N ALA A 258 -0.98 3.28 6.18
CA ALA A 258 -1.32 2.74 4.86
C ALA A 258 -0.18 2.96 3.84
N ILE A 259 0.37 4.17 3.78
CA ILE A 259 1.46 4.50 2.84
C ILE A 259 2.75 3.76 3.23
N ALA A 260 3.12 3.79 4.53
CA ALA A 260 4.31 3.11 5.02
C ALA A 260 4.24 1.59 4.82
N LEU A 261 3.09 0.98 5.12
CA LEU A 261 2.85 -0.44 4.89
C LEU A 261 2.93 -0.77 3.39
N SER A 262 2.30 0.03 2.53
CA SER A 262 2.37 -0.19 1.07
C SER A 262 3.81 -0.18 0.55
N ARG A 263 4.63 0.78 0.99
CA ARG A 263 6.06 0.84 0.63
C ARG A 263 6.81 -0.40 1.12
N ARG A 264 6.54 -0.84 2.34
CA ARG A 264 7.15 -2.04 2.91
C ARG A 264 6.72 -3.31 2.18
N THR A 265 5.44 -3.45 1.83
CA THR A 265 4.92 -4.57 1.06
C THR A 265 5.58 -4.66 -0.32
N VAL A 266 5.71 -3.53 -1.03
CA VAL A 266 6.39 -3.53 -2.35
C VAL A 266 7.88 -3.86 -2.22
N GLN A 267 8.54 -3.42 -1.15
CA GLN A 267 9.91 -3.84 -0.87
C GLN A 267 10.00 -5.36 -0.66
N THR A 268 9.10 -5.95 0.11
CA THR A 268 9.03 -7.41 0.33
C THR A 268 8.74 -8.15 -0.98
N ILE A 269 7.84 -7.64 -1.84
CA ILE A 269 7.57 -8.22 -3.16
C ILE A 269 8.84 -8.22 -4.03
N ARG A 270 9.58 -7.11 -4.07
CA ARG A 270 10.86 -7.03 -4.81
C ARG A 270 11.88 -8.04 -4.30
N GLN A 271 11.98 -8.23 -2.98
CA GLN A 271 12.85 -9.24 -2.38
C GLN A 271 12.42 -10.66 -2.77
N ASN A 272 11.12 -10.95 -2.71
CA ASN A 272 10.59 -12.25 -3.08
C ASN A 272 10.84 -12.58 -4.55
N LEU A 273 10.58 -11.62 -5.45
CA LEU A 273 10.87 -11.79 -6.88
C LEU A 273 12.37 -11.98 -7.12
N PHE A 274 13.22 -11.21 -6.45
CA PHE A 274 14.67 -11.40 -6.54
C PHE A 274 15.07 -12.85 -6.19
N TRP A 275 14.60 -13.38 -5.06
CA TRP A 275 14.92 -14.75 -4.67
C TRP A 275 14.31 -15.78 -5.61
N ALA A 276 13.04 -15.62 -6.00
CA ALA A 276 12.37 -16.50 -6.94
C ALA A 276 13.13 -16.63 -8.27
N PHE A 277 13.66 -15.51 -8.79
CA PHE A 277 14.46 -15.52 -10.02
C PHE A 277 15.91 -15.95 -9.80
N ALA A 278 16.55 -15.57 -8.68
CA ALA A 278 17.95 -15.86 -8.43
C ALA A 278 18.25 -17.37 -8.46
N TYR A 279 17.39 -18.20 -7.86
CA TYR A 279 17.55 -19.66 -7.92
C TYR A 279 17.44 -20.17 -9.37
N ASN A 280 16.46 -19.71 -10.13
CA ASN A 280 16.27 -20.13 -11.52
C ASN A 280 17.46 -19.71 -12.40
N VAL A 281 17.91 -18.46 -12.28
CA VAL A 281 19.07 -17.93 -13.02
C VAL A 281 20.33 -18.72 -12.68
N LEU A 282 20.50 -19.18 -11.44
CA LEU A 282 21.65 -20.00 -11.06
C LEU A 282 21.53 -21.44 -11.59
N LEU A 283 20.33 -22.02 -11.60
CA LEU A 283 20.11 -23.41 -11.99
C LEU A 283 20.05 -23.62 -13.51
N ILE A 284 19.68 -22.60 -14.30
CA ILE A 284 19.65 -22.69 -15.76
C ILE A 284 21.04 -23.05 -16.35
N PRO A 285 22.15 -22.35 -16.01
CA PRO A 285 23.49 -22.75 -16.45
C PRO A 285 23.91 -24.14 -16.00
N VAL A 286 23.51 -24.56 -14.79
CA VAL A 286 23.79 -25.89 -14.25
C VAL A 286 23.06 -26.96 -15.06
N ALA A 287 21.78 -26.74 -15.37
CA ALA A 287 20.98 -27.62 -16.22
C ALA A 287 21.50 -27.64 -17.67
N ALA A 288 21.99 -26.51 -18.17
CA ALA A 288 22.61 -26.39 -19.49
C ALA A 288 24.01 -27.05 -19.58
N GLY A 289 24.51 -27.64 -18.50
CA GLY A 289 25.75 -28.42 -18.50
C GLY A 289 27.03 -27.58 -18.33
N VAL A 290 26.95 -26.34 -17.85
CA VAL A 290 28.17 -25.52 -17.62
C VAL A 290 29.12 -26.19 -16.61
N LEU A 291 28.59 -26.92 -15.63
CA LEU A 291 29.39 -27.65 -14.65
C LEU A 291 29.82 -29.05 -15.13
N TYR A 292 29.22 -29.55 -16.21
CA TYR A 292 29.45 -30.90 -16.72
C TYR A 292 30.92 -31.25 -16.97
N PRO A 293 31.77 -30.36 -17.55
CA PRO A 293 33.18 -30.69 -17.79
C PRO A 293 33.99 -30.98 -16.53
N TRP A 294 33.58 -30.45 -15.37
CA TRP A 294 34.29 -30.61 -14.10
C TRP A 294 33.64 -31.63 -13.17
N THR A 295 32.31 -31.76 -13.21
CA THR A 295 31.56 -32.60 -12.25
C THR A 295 30.94 -33.84 -12.88
N GLY A 296 30.86 -33.92 -14.21
CA GLY A 296 30.13 -34.97 -14.93
C GLY A 296 28.62 -34.98 -14.68
N ALA A 297 28.11 -34.01 -13.92
CA ALA A 297 26.73 -33.98 -13.43
C ALA A 297 25.95 -32.84 -14.09
N THR A 298 24.77 -33.17 -14.61
CA THR A 298 23.72 -32.20 -14.98
C THR A 298 22.76 -32.00 -13.81
N LEU A 299 21.87 -31.01 -13.90
CA LEU A 299 20.90 -30.76 -12.84
C LEU A 299 19.92 -31.94 -12.74
N SER A 300 19.89 -32.61 -11.59
CA SER A 300 18.92 -33.69 -11.35
C SER A 300 17.51 -33.13 -11.06
N PRO A 301 16.43 -33.85 -11.43
CA PRO A 301 15.06 -33.42 -11.12
C PRO A 301 14.81 -33.21 -9.62
N GLU A 302 15.46 -33.98 -8.75
CA GLU A 302 15.34 -33.87 -7.29
C GLU A 302 15.96 -32.56 -6.78
N LEU A 303 17.11 -32.15 -7.34
CA LEU A 303 17.75 -30.88 -7.03
C LEU A 303 16.90 -29.70 -7.48
N ALA A 304 16.30 -29.79 -8.67
CA ALA A 304 15.37 -28.79 -9.17
C ALA A 304 14.13 -28.68 -8.27
N ALA A 305 13.53 -29.81 -7.89
CA ALA A 305 12.38 -29.86 -6.99
C ALA A 305 12.71 -29.29 -5.59
N GLY A 306 13.87 -29.65 -5.04
CA GLY A 306 14.36 -29.13 -3.76
C GLY A 306 14.55 -27.62 -3.80
N ALA A 307 15.16 -27.09 -4.86
CA ALA A 307 15.32 -25.65 -5.03
C ALA A 307 13.99 -24.90 -5.16
N MET A 308 13.01 -25.45 -5.88
CA MET A 308 11.67 -24.87 -6.00
C MET A 308 10.93 -24.83 -4.65
N ALA A 309 11.04 -25.91 -3.85
CA ALA A 309 10.47 -25.97 -2.52
C ALA A 309 11.11 -24.92 -1.58
N LEU A 310 12.44 -24.81 -1.59
CA LEU A 310 13.19 -23.85 -0.78
C LEU A 310 12.87 -22.40 -1.16
N SER A 311 12.75 -22.12 -2.45
CA SER A 311 12.32 -20.82 -2.96
C SER A 311 10.96 -20.43 -2.38
N SER A 312 9.99 -21.34 -2.43
CA SER A 312 8.65 -21.12 -1.88
C SER A 312 8.67 -20.83 -0.37
N VAL A 313 9.42 -21.62 0.41
CA VAL A 313 9.59 -21.39 1.85
C VAL A 313 10.23 -20.02 2.11
N SER A 314 11.26 -19.63 1.37
CA SER A 314 11.93 -18.34 1.53
C SER A 314 10.98 -17.16 1.26
N VAL A 315 10.15 -17.25 0.21
CA VAL A 315 9.17 -16.23 -0.17
C VAL A 315 8.06 -16.11 0.87
N VAL A 316 7.50 -17.24 1.33
CA VAL A 316 6.43 -17.24 2.34
C VAL A 316 6.93 -16.68 3.65
N THR A 317 8.08 -17.15 4.13
CA THR A 317 8.64 -16.72 5.42
C THR A 317 9.08 -15.25 5.39
N ASN A 318 9.63 -14.77 4.27
CA ASN A 318 9.90 -13.35 4.08
C ASN A 318 8.62 -12.50 4.09
N SER A 319 7.55 -12.99 3.45
CA SER A 319 6.25 -12.30 3.44
C SER A 319 5.64 -12.19 4.84
N LEU A 320 5.77 -13.23 5.66
CA LEU A 320 5.26 -13.24 7.04
C LEU A 320 5.91 -12.19 7.95
N ARG A 321 7.06 -11.62 7.57
CA ARG A 321 7.67 -10.49 8.30
C ARG A 321 6.79 -9.24 8.30
N LEU A 322 5.93 -9.08 7.29
CA LEU A 322 4.95 -7.99 7.24
C LEU A 322 3.94 -8.06 8.40
N ARG A 323 3.68 -9.25 8.97
CA ARG A 323 2.80 -9.39 10.14
C ARG A 323 3.35 -8.69 11.39
N LYS A 324 4.68 -8.51 11.47
CA LYS A 324 5.34 -7.78 12.56
C LYS A 324 5.55 -6.30 12.22
N PHE A 325 4.94 -5.81 11.15
CA PHE A 325 5.05 -4.40 10.79
C PHE A 325 4.50 -3.53 11.92
N ARG A 326 5.33 -2.59 12.35
CA ARG A 326 4.96 -1.51 13.25
C ARG A 326 5.41 -0.21 12.59
N LEU A 327 4.51 0.76 12.57
CA LEU A 327 4.86 2.11 12.20
C LEU A 327 5.83 2.65 13.27
N PRO A 328 6.96 3.25 12.87
CA PRO A 328 7.84 3.96 13.81
C PRO A 328 7.06 4.99 14.64
N GLU A 329 7.38 5.09 15.93
CA GLU A 329 6.68 6.00 16.84
C GLU A 329 7.01 7.47 16.52
N ASP A 330 8.22 7.74 16.01
CA ASP A 330 8.71 9.09 15.75
C ASP A 330 9.01 9.34 14.27
N ALA A 331 8.75 10.58 13.83
CA ALA A 331 9.11 11.07 12.51
C ALA A 331 10.63 10.95 12.23
N ARG A 332 11.47 11.15 13.25
CA ARG A 332 12.94 11.00 13.11
C ARG A 332 13.36 9.57 12.76
N GLU A 333 12.71 8.55 13.33
CA GLU A 333 13.01 7.16 13.02
C GLU A 333 12.59 6.80 11.58
N ILE A 334 11.53 7.44 11.06
CA ILE A 334 11.11 7.31 9.66
C ILE A 334 12.17 7.89 8.72
N ALA A 335 12.65 9.11 9.00
CA ALA A 335 13.67 9.77 8.20
C ALA A 335 15.04 9.06 8.27
N HIS A 336 15.38 8.53 9.45
CA HIS A 336 16.66 7.88 9.74
C HIS A 336 16.44 6.51 10.38
N PRO A 337 16.09 5.49 9.58
CA PRO A 337 15.82 4.16 10.12
C PRO A 337 17.09 3.57 10.76
N PRO A 338 16.99 2.97 11.97
CA PRO A 338 18.15 2.52 12.71
C PRO A 338 18.90 1.42 11.97
N LEU A 339 20.24 1.47 12.05
CA LEU A 339 21.13 0.55 11.33
C LEU A 339 20.86 -0.92 11.72
N ARG A 340 20.48 -1.16 12.99
CA ARG A 340 20.06 -2.48 13.49
C ARG A 340 18.90 -3.08 12.70
N ARG A 341 17.91 -2.27 12.30
CA ARG A 341 16.74 -2.73 11.54
C ARG A 341 17.14 -3.13 10.12
N ARG A 342 18.04 -2.36 9.50
CA ARG A 342 18.60 -2.68 8.17
C ARG A 342 19.43 -3.97 8.22
N LEU A 343 20.29 -4.11 9.23
CA LEU A 343 21.11 -5.31 9.42
C LEU A 343 20.26 -6.54 9.73
N ALA A 344 19.23 -6.43 10.57
CA ALA A 344 18.31 -7.53 10.85
C ALA A 344 17.58 -7.98 9.58
N ASP A 345 17.16 -7.01 8.74
CA ASP A 345 16.49 -7.31 7.49
C ASP A 345 17.39 -8.04 6.48
N ALA A 346 18.63 -7.55 6.32
CA ALA A 346 19.63 -8.16 5.45
C ALA A 346 20.10 -9.51 5.98
N GLY A 347 20.35 -9.61 7.28
CA GLY A 347 20.78 -10.84 7.95
C GLY A 347 19.75 -11.96 7.84
N TYR A 348 18.45 -11.64 7.92
CA TYR A 348 17.40 -12.63 7.71
C TYR A 348 17.40 -13.20 6.28
N LEU A 349 17.53 -12.32 5.27
CA LEU A 349 17.59 -12.76 3.88
C LEU A 349 18.88 -13.55 3.59
N ALA A 350 20.01 -13.13 4.16
CA ALA A 350 21.27 -13.85 4.05
C ALA A 350 21.20 -15.23 4.73
N LEU A 351 20.52 -15.34 5.88
CA LEU A 351 20.28 -16.62 6.55
C LEU A 351 19.42 -17.55 5.67
N LEU A 352 18.33 -17.06 5.11
CA LEU A 352 17.48 -17.85 4.21
C LEU A 352 18.26 -18.32 2.97
N ALA A 353 19.05 -17.43 2.37
CA ALA A 353 19.92 -17.77 1.26
C ALA A 353 20.94 -18.84 1.66
N GLY A 354 21.60 -18.67 2.81
CA GLY A 354 22.57 -19.63 3.34
C GLY A 354 21.96 -21.00 3.62
N ILE A 355 20.75 -21.06 4.18
CA ILE A 355 20.01 -22.32 4.37
C ILE A 355 19.68 -22.94 3.00
N GLY A 356 19.19 -22.16 2.04
CA GLY A 356 18.86 -22.63 0.70
C GLY A 356 20.08 -23.22 -0.03
N PHE A 357 21.20 -22.49 -0.02
CA PHE A 357 22.46 -22.95 -0.59
C PHE A 357 23.05 -24.14 0.16
N GLY A 358 22.94 -24.19 1.48
CA GLY A 358 23.41 -25.31 2.29
C GLY A 358 22.65 -26.60 1.99
N ILE A 359 21.32 -26.53 1.84
CA ILE A 359 20.50 -27.70 1.48
C ILE A 359 20.80 -28.14 0.05
N MET A 360 20.84 -27.22 -0.92
CA MET A 360 21.22 -27.58 -2.30
C MET A 360 22.62 -28.20 -2.36
N GLY A 361 23.61 -27.61 -1.68
CA GLY A 361 24.97 -28.14 -1.62
C GLY A 361 25.05 -29.51 -0.95
N GLY A 362 24.23 -29.75 0.09
CA GLY A 362 24.12 -31.04 0.76
C GLY A 362 23.52 -32.12 -0.14
N VAL A 363 22.42 -31.82 -0.85
CA VAL A 363 21.80 -32.76 -1.79
C VAL A 363 22.73 -33.05 -2.98
N PHE A 364 23.38 -32.01 -3.52
CA PHE A 364 24.34 -32.17 -4.61
C PHE A 364 25.55 -32.98 -4.17
N GLY A 365 26.12 -32.67 -3.00
CA GLY A 365 27.25 -33.41 -2.43
C GLY A 365 26.89 -34.86 -2.11
N TYR A 366 25.68 -35.13 -1.65
CA TYR A 366 25.18 -36.49 -1.42
C TYR A 366 25.01 -37.27 -2.72
N SER A 367 24.39 -36.67 -3.73
CA SER A 367 24.26 -37.26 -5.07
C SER A 367 25.64 -37.56 -5.65
N TRP A 368 26.55 -36.59 -5.65
CA TRP A 368 27.93 -36.76 -6.11
C TRP A 368 28.69 -37.84 -5.33
N TRP A 369 28.50 -37.93 -4.01
CA TRP A 369 29.12 -38.94 -3.16
C TRP A 369 28.61 -40.36 -3.46
N GLN A 370 27.31 -40.52 -3.72
CA GLN A 370 26.76 -41.81 -4.17
C GLN A 370 27.36 -42.19 -5.52
N ASP A 371 27.36 -41.23 -6.44
CA ASP A 371 27.88 -41.36 -7.79
C ASP A 371 29.37 -41.74 -7.82
N ALA A 372 30.19 -41.15 -6.95
CA ALA A 372 31.62 -41.45 -6.86
C ALA A 372 31.93 -42.83 -6.24
N ARG A 373 30.97 -43.43 -5.53
CA ARG A 373 31.08 -44.76 -4.91
C ARG A 373 30.33 -45.85 -5.67
N ALA A 374 29.65 -45.48 -6.75
CA ALA A 374 28.90 -46.42 -7.55
C ALA A 374 29.86 -47.35 -8.31
N GLU A 375 29.61 -48.65 -8.27
CA GLU A 375 30.34 -49.60 -9.09
C GLU A 375 29.90 -49.47 -10.54
N GLU A 376 30.86 -49.30 -11.46
CA GLU A 376 30.55 -49.13 -12.87
C GLU A 376 30.24 -50.47 -13.55
N ILE A 377 29.12 -50.50 -14.26
CA ILE A 377 28.73 -51.62 -15.13
C ILE A 377 28.57 -51.07 -16.53
N ALA A 378 29.38 -51.56 -17.46
CA ALA A 378 29.32 -51.13 -18.84
C ALA A 378 28.30 -51.95 -19.63
N VAL A 379 27.40 -51.26 -20.33
CA VAL A 379 26.51 -51.85 -21.35
C VAL A 379 26.73 -51.13 -22.66
N SER A 380 26.79 -51.89 -23.74
CA SER A 380 26.80 -51.36 -25.10
C SER A 380 25.55 -51.80 -25.83
N THR A 381 25.03 -50.97 -26.72
CA THR A 381 23.94 -51.38 -27.63
C THR A 381 24.47 -51.62 -29.03
N SER A 382 23.96 -52.68 -29.65
CA SER A 382 23.91 -52.82 -31.10
C SER A 382 22.51 -52.41 -31.59
N VAL A 383 22.20 -52.55 -32.88
CA VAL A 383 21.01 -51.97 -33.54
C VAL A 383 19.71 -52.08 -32.70
N LEU A 384 19.44 -53.21 -32.03
CA LEU A 384 18.30 -53.38 -31.12
C LEU A 384 18.59 -54.37 -29.95
N GLU A 385 19.86 -54.56 -29.57
CA GLU A 385 20.23 -55.52 -28.51
C GLU A 385 21.16 -54.88 -27.48
N PHE A 386 21.02 -55.29 -26.22
CA PHE A 386 21.96 -54.95 -25.14
C PHE A 386 23.08 -55.98 -25.07
N ASN A 387 24.30 -55.50 -24.89
CA ASN A 387 25.48 -56.32 -24.65
C ASN A 387 26.25 -55.82 -23.42
N PRO A 388 26.32 -56.62 -22.34
CA PRO A 388 25.67 -57.92 -22.16
C PRO A 388 24.14 -57.79 -21.98
N ALA A 389 23.38 -58.80 -22.42
CA ALA A 389 21.91 -58.82 -22.28
C ALA A 389 21.46 -59.09 -20.82
N THR A 390 22.30 -59.77 -20.05
CA THR A 390 22.07 -60.05 -18.62
C THR A 390 23.13 -59.37 -17.79
N LEU A 391 22.69 -58.64 -16.77
CA LEU A 391 23.51 -57.98 -15.76
C LEU A 391 23.28 -58.64 -14.41
N THR A 392 24.34 -58.82 -13.64
CA THR A 392 24.24 -59.32 -12.26
C THR A 392 24.77 -58.23 -11.32
N VAL A 393 23.99 -57.91 -10.30
CA VAL A 393 24.30 -56.89 -9.30
C VAL A 393 23.99 -57.39 -7.90
N THR A 394 24.67 -56.86 -6.89
CA THR A 394 24.43 -57.21 -5.48
C THR A 394 23.38 -56.29 -4.86
N ALA A 395 22.40 -56.85 -4.16
CA ALA A 395 21.40 -56.11 -3.41
C ALA A 395 22.07 -55.14 -2.42
N GLY A 396 21.58 -53.91 -2.36
CA GLY A 396 22.06 -52.88 -1.45
C GLY A 396 23.29 -52.09 -1.92
N THR A 397 23.99 -52.55 -2.97
CA THR A 397 25.11 -51.83 -3.60
C THR A 397 24.59 -50.80 -4.61
N THR A 398 25.29 -49.68 -4.73
CA THR A 398 24.96 -48.64 -5.73
C THR A 398 25.77 -48.89 -6.98
N TYR A 399 25.11 -48.96 -8.14
CA TYR A 399 25.73 -49.21 -9.42
C TYR A 399 25.51 -48.05 -10.37
N ARG A 400 26.52 -47.74 -11.18
CA ARG A 400 26.42 -46.81 -12.31
C ARG A 400 26.46 -47.61 -13.60
N LEU A 401 25.31 -47.76 -14.24
CA LEU A 401 25.21 -48.32 -15.58
C LEU A 401 25.78 -47.31 -16.58
N VAL A 402 26.97 -47.55 -17.12
CA VAL A 402 27.54 -46.73 -18.19
C VAL A 402 27.16 -47.34 -19.52
N TYR A 403 26.27 -46.65 -20.22
CA TYR A 403 25.69 -47.10 -21.46
C TYR A 403 26.35 -46.39 -22.66
N THR A 404 26.89 -47.16 -23.61
CA THR A 404 27.44 -46.65 -24.89
C THR A 404 26.56 -47.06 -26.07
N ASN A 405 26.07 -46.07 -26.82
CA ASN A 405 25.26 -46.30 -28.01
C ASN A 405 26.13 -46.51 -29.25
N ASN A 406 26.31 -47.77 -29.67
CA ASN A 406 27.02 -48.07 -30.92
C ASN A 406 26.06 -48.22 -32.12
N ALA A 407 24.75 -48.02 -31.94
CA ALA A 407 23.77 -48.10 -33.01
C ALA A 407 23.68 -46.79 -33.80
N SER A 408 23.08 -46.86 -35.00
CA SER A 408 22.80 -45.70 -35.85
C SER A 408 21.50 -44.96 -35.50
N ILE A 409 20.83 -45.36 -34.43
CA ILE A 409 19.56 -44.80 -33.94
C ILE A 409 19.68 -44.40 -32.46
N PRO A 410 18.91 -43.41 -31.99
CA PRO A 410 18.90 -43.05 -30.58
C PRO A 410 18.30 -44.18 -29.73
N HIS A 411 18.60 -44.15 -28.43
CA HIS A 411 18.04 -45.08 -27.45
C HIS A 411 17.82 -44.35 -26.11
N ASP A 412 16.78 -44.76 -25.40
CA ASP A 412 16.45 -44.29 -24.06
C ASP A 412 16.19 -45.51 -23.16
N ILE A 413 17.07 -45.74 -22.18
CA ILE A 413 17.03 -46.95 -21.34
C ILE A 413 16.42 -46.63 -19.97
N VAL A 414 15.51 -47.51 -19.53
CA VAL A 414 14.93 -47.49 -18.18
C VAL A 414 15.07 -48.87 -17.53
N ILE A 415 15.23 -48.89 -16.21
CA ILE A 415 15.12 -50.11 -15.39
C ILE A 415 13.71 -50.16 -14.78
N ASP A 416 12.95 -51.18 -15.15
CA ASP A 416 11.57 -51.38 -14.73
C ASP A 416 11.46 -51.54 -13.21
N GLY A 417 10.51 -50.83 -12.61
CA GLY A 417 10.29 -50.84 -11.15
C GLY A 417 11.39 -50.19 -10.31
N VAL A 418 12.38 -49.52 -10.91
CA VAL A 418 13.49 -48.86 -10.20
C VAL A 418 13.47 -47.35 -10.48
N SER A 419 13.47 -46.55 -9.42
CA SER A 419 13.51 -45.08 -9.51
C SER A 419 14.92 -44.56 -9.82
N ALA A 420 15.43 -44.87 -11.03
CA ALA A 420 16.76 -44.49 -11.48
C ALA A 420 16.76 -43.49 -12.65
N GLY A 421 15.57 -43.17 -13.19
CA GLY A 421 15.40 -42.23 -14.30
C GLY A 421 15.57 -42.88 -15.68
N HIS A 422 15.93 -42.05 -16.65
CA HIS A 422 16.11 -42.40 -18.06
C HIS A 422 17.57 -42.20 -18.47
N ALA A 423 18.06 -43.02 -19.41
CA ALA A 423 19.40 -42.88 -19.97
C ALA A 423 19.33 -42.78 -21.49
N ASP A 424 19.07 -41.57 -21.94
CA ASP A 424 18.91 -41.18 -23.33
C ASP A 424 20.24 -40.84 -24.02
N THR A 425 20.43 -41.41 -25.21
CA THR A 425 21.65 -41.25 -26.01
C THR A 425 21.33 -41.10 -27.49
N ASN A 426 22.10 -40.25 -28.16
CA ASN A 426 22.18 -40.23 -29.62
C ASN A 426 23.20 -41.28 -30.12
N PRO A 427 23.17 -41.64 -31.42
CA PRO A 427 24.16 -42.51 -32.04
C PRO A 427 25.61 -42.10 -31.73
N GLY A 428 26.43 -43.05 -31.29
CA GLY A 428 27.82 -42.82 -30.87
C GLY A 428 28.00 -42.13 -29.51
N GLY A 429 26.89 -41.83 -28.81
CA GLY A 429 26.88 -41.18 -27.50
C GLY A 429 27.09 -42.15 -26.33
N ARG A 430 27.36 -41.57 -25.15
CA ARG A 430 27.36 -42.27 -23.86
C ARG A 430 26.38 -41.59 -22.91
N ALA A 431 25.62 -42.38 -22.18
CA ALA A 431 24.84 -41.94 -21.02
C ALA A 431 25.15 -42.84 -19.83
N SER A 432 24.73 -42.43 -18.64
CA SER A 432 24.84 -43.27 -17.46
C SER A 432 23.62 -43.15 -16.57
N LEU A 433 23.28 -44.24 -15.88
CA LEU A 433 22.19 -44.31 -14.93
C LEU A 433 22.70 -44.88 -13.61
N THR A 434 22.56 -44.12 -12.52
CA THR A 434 22.94 -44.60 -11.18
C THR A 434 21.70 -45.20 -10.50
N PHE A 435 21.80 -46.42 -9.99
CA PHE A 435 20.69 -47.12 -9.34
C PHE A 435 21.14 -47.94 -8.13
N LYS A 436 20.20 -48.19 -7.22
CA LYS A 436 20.37 -49.08 -6.06
C LYS A 436 19.10 -49.87 -5.86
N ILE A 437 19.22 -51.20 -5.84
CA ILE A 437 18.11 -52.11 -5.61
C ILE A 437 18.38 -52.85 -4.31
N SER A 438 17.45 -52.76 -3.36
CA SER A 438 17.60 -53.38 -2.03
C SER A 438 16.96 -54.76 -1.94
N GLU A 439 16.01 -55.07 -2.82
CA GLU A 439 15.29 -56.34 -2.83
C GLU A 439 15.92 -57.28 -3.87
N PRO A 440 16.39 -58.46 -3.46
CA PRO A 440 16.84 -59.48 -4.41
C PRO A 440 15.72 -59.90 -5.36
N GLY A 441 16.05 -60.14 -6.62
CA GLY A 441 15.04 -60.47 -7.61
C GLY A 441 15.54 -60.31 -9.04
N VAL A 442 14.64 -60.53 -9.99
CA VAL A 442 14.90 -60.35 -11.41
C VAL A 442 14.14 -59.13 -11.88
N TYR A 443 14.89 -58.11 -12.26
CA TYR A 443 14.39 -56.86 -12.82
C TYR A 443 14.64 -56.85 -14.33
N ARG A 444 13.92 -55.99 -15.02
CA ARG A 444 14.02 -55.85 -16.48
C ARG A 444 14.51 -54.45 -16.79
N TYR A 445 15.39 -54.30 -17.76
CA TYR A 445 15.72 -52.99 -18.32
C TYR A 445 15.47 -53.00 -19.82
N TYR A 446 14.94 -51.92 -20.38
CA TYR A 446 14.46 -51.88 -21.76
C TYR A 446 14.57 -50.49 -22.36
N CYS A 447 14.49 -50.42 -23.69
CA CYS A 447 14.45 -49.16 -24.42
C CYS A 447 13.01 -48.63 -24.54
N THR A 448 12.74 -47.43 -24.05
CA THR A 448 11.40 -46.80 -24.02
C THR A 448 10.98 -46.18 -25.36
N LEU A 449 11.90 -46.06 -26.33
CA LEU A 449 11.57 -45.53 -27.65
C LEU A 449 10.52 -46.41 -28.35
N PRO A 450 9.49 -45.81 -28.98
CA PRO A 450 8.40 -46.56 -29.59
C PRO A 450 8.88 -47.64 -30.56
N GLY A 451 8.41 -48.88 -30.37
CA GLY A 451 8.72 -50.04 -31.20
C GLY A 451 10.05 -50.74 -30.89
N HIS A 452 10.91 -50.19 -30.03
CA HIS A 452 12.20 -50.81 -29.69
C HIS A 452 12.03 -51.99 -28.71
N GLU A 453 11.23 -51.81 -27.66
CA GLU A 453 10.93 -52.89 -26.71
C GLU A 453 10.22 -54.07 -27.41
N GLU A 454 9.22 -53.76 -28.26
CA GLU A 454 8.48 -54.75 -29.05
C GLU A 454 9.38 -55.52 -30.01
N ALA A 455 10.45 -54.88 -30.50
CA ALA A 455 11.45 -55.49 -31.36
C ALA A 455 12.52 -56.29 -30.58
N GLY A 456 12.36 -56.48 -29.27
CA GLY A 456 13.21 -57.33 -28.44
C GLY A 456 14.31 -56.59 -27.68
N MET A 457 14.32 -55.25 -27.66
CA MET A 457 15.35 -54.47 -26.98
C MET A 457 15.09 -54.36 -25.47
N HIS A 458 15.22 -55.49 -24.78
CA HIS A 458 15.17 -55.62 -23.33
C HIS A 458 16.29 -56.54 -22.82
N GLY A 459 16.74 -56.31 -21.60
CA GLY A 459 17.71 -57.12 -20.89
C GLY A 459 17.25 -57.46 -19.48
N THR A 460 17.97 -58.39 -18.88
CA THR A 460 17.66 -58.93 -17.56
C THR A 460 18.66 -58.41 -16.53
N LEU A 461 18.19 -57.85 -15.43
CA LEU A 461 19.01 -57.41 -14.30
C LEU A 461 18.73 -58.33 -13.12
N ILE A 462 19.69 -59.21 -12.80
CA ILE A 462 19.63 -60.14 -11.68
C ILE A 462 20.23 -59.46 -10.46
N VAL A 463 19.44 -59.31 -9.40
CA VAL A 463 19.85 -58.74 -8.13
C VAL A 463 20.02 -59.87 -7.12
N GLU A 464 21.27 -60.18 -6.79
CA GLU A 464 21.65 -61.26 -5.86
C GLU A 464 21.67 -60.77 -4.41
N GLU A 465 21.46 -61.66 -3.45
CA GLU A 465 21.64 -61.34 -2.02
C GLU A 465 23.11 -60.98 -1.72
N SER A 466 23.31 -60.01 -0.81
CA SER A 466 24.61 -59.47 -0.43
C SER A 466 25.47 -60.40 0.41
#